data_AF-T1CL97-F1
#
_entry.id   AF-T1CL97-F1
#
_cell.length_a   1.000
_cell.length_b   1.000
_cell.length_c   1.000
_cell.angle_alpha   90.00
_cell.angle_beta   90.00
_cell.angle_gamma   90.00
#
_symmetry.space_group_name_H-M   'P 1'
#
loop_
_entity.id
_entity.type
_entity.pdbx_description
1 polymer ?
#
loop_
_entity_poly.entity_id
_entity_poly.type
_entity_poly.pdbx_seq_one_letter_code
_entity_poly.pdbx_strand_id
1 'polypeptide(L)'
;MEVLAAQLGPEVSRERLVDALYAVRAPRNLVGIIPAMRQFRDWRCTDRPLRECPELPGYAESLAVLDRIASLDETNKYLSGQVTARYENAWTPLRPLTGDSVICELLLVQAGQGVDARDFKRASAWLLWQAQRFNRRWNTRAAYAQYLSSETARLLDHRYGHRLYGAYLALRHLAVDAPEARERLALLVEVLGEPGEGQSRELTVLVRLARLAGGGAGEGFLRHHAIEKMGMSAEA
;
A
#
# COMPACT_ATOMS: atom_id res chain seq x y z
N MET A 1 -3.18 -15.59 -12.30
CA MET A 1 -2.60 -14.95 -13.50
C MET A 1 -3.41 -15.27 -14.76
N GLU A 2 -3.56 -16.55 -15.13
CA GLU A 2 -4.24 -16.96 -16.37
C GLU A 2 -5.68 -16.44 -16.48
N VAL A 3 -6.46 -16.54 -15.40
CA VAL A 3 -7.83 -16.00 -15.34
C VAL A 3 -7.88 -14.50 -15.64
N LEU A 4 -6.96 -13.73 -15.06
CA LEU A 4 -6.90 -12.28 -15.29
C LEU A 4 -6.47 -11.97 -16.74
N ALA A 5 -5.48 -12.69 -17.27
CA ALA A 5 -5.06 -12.55 -18.65
C ALA A 5 -6.19 -12.85 -19.65
N ALA A 6 -7.00 -13.89 -19.38
CA ALA A 6 -8.16 -14.24 -20.20
C ALA A 6 -9.21 -13.11 -20.22
N GLN A 7 -9.43 -12.42 -19.10
CA GLN A 7 -10.36 -11.28 -19.04
C GLN A 7 -9.82 -10.03 -19.73
N LEU A 8 -8.50 -9.85 -19.74
CA LEU A 8 -7.86 -8.71 -20.38
C LEU A 8 -7.73 -8.84 -21.89
N GLY A 9 -7.97 -10.01 -22.47
CA GLY A 9 -7.89 -10.26 -23.90
C GLY A 9 -6.46 -10.44 -24.44
N PRO A 10 -6.32 -10.94 -25.68
CA PRO A 10 -5.03 -11.29 -26.30
C PRO A 10 -4.07 -10.11 -26.50
N GLU A 11 -4.59 -8.89 -26.53
CA GLU A 11 -3.82 -7.64 -26.68
C GLU A 11 -2.94 -7.29 -25.46
N VAL A 12 -3.19 -7.90 -24.30
CA VAL A 12 -2.31 -7.80 -23.13
C VAL A 12 -1.45 -9.06 -23.06
N SER A 13 -0.20 -8.94 -23.49
CA SER A 13 0.75 -10.05 -23.37
C SER A 13 1.04 -10.37 -21.90
N ARG A 14 1.45 -11.62 -21.64
CA ARG A 14 1.87 -12.06 -20.31
C ARG A 14 2.95 -11.16 -19.70
N GLU A 15 3.95 -10.78 -20.49
CA GLU A 15 5.04 -9.91 -20.02
C GLU A 15 4.52 -8.53 -19.60
N ARG A 16 3.62 -7.92 -20.39
CA ARG A 16 2.98 -6.64 -20.04
C ARG A 16 2.16 -6.75 -18.77
N LEU A 17 1.45 -7.87 -18.57
CA LEU A 17 0.70 -8.10 -17.35
C LEU A 17 1.64 -8.27 -16.14
N VAL A 18 2.76 -8.99 -16.29
CA VAL A 18 3.77 -9.13 -15.23
C VAL A 18 4.35 -7.77 -14.86
N ASP A 19 4.69 -6.93 -15.83
CA ASP A 19 5.25 -5.60 -15.58
C ASP A 19 4.24 -4.67 -14.88
N ALA A 20 2.97 -4.74 -15.29
CA ALA A 20 1.88 -4.00 -14.64
C ALA A 20 1.67 -4.42 -13.18
N LEU A 21 1.56 -5.73 -12.93
CA LEU A 21 1.41 -6.26 -11.58
C LEU A 21 2.66 -6.02 -10.74
N TYR A 22 3.84 -6.03 -11.35
CA TYR A 22 5.08 -5.64 -10.70
C TYR A 22 5.00 -4.19 -10.24
N ALA A 23 4.48 -3.24 -11.03
CA ALA A 23 4.38 -1.83 -10.67
C ALA A 23 3.65 -1.56 -9.34
N VAL A 24 2.68 -2.42 -9.00
CA VAL A 24 1.94 -2.40 -7.73
C VAL A 24 2.31 -3.56 -6.79
N ARG A 25 3.31 -4.36 -7.17
CA ARG A 25 3.74 -5.58 -6.48
C ARG A 25 2.57 -6.45 -6.06
N ALA A 26 1.61 -6.67 -6.96
CA ALA A 26 0.39 -7.39 -6.64
C ALA A 26 0.67 -8.78 -6.05
N PRO A 27 -0.16 -9.26 -5.10
CA PRO A 27 0.01 -10.59 -4.54
C PRO A 27 -0.33 -11.66 -5.59
N ARG A 28 0.32 -12.82 -5.51
CA ARG A 28 0.13 -13.92 -6.48
C ARG A 28 -1.33 -14.38 -6.61
N ASN A 29 -2.10 -14.31 -5.52
CA ASN A 29 -3.49 -14.76 -5.51
C ASN A 29 -4.46 -13.80 -6.24
N LEU A 30 -4.04 -12.55 -6.50
CA LEU A 30 -4.81 -11.50 -7.18
C LEU A 30 -6.22 -11.27 -6.62
N VAL A 31 -6.48 -11.68 -5.37
CA VAL A 31 -7.80 -11.53 -4.77
C VAL A 31 -8.07 -10.03 -4.54
N GLY A 32 -9.22 -9.55 -5.04
CA GLY A 32 -9.57 -8.13 -4.95
C GLY A 32 -8.73 -7.22 -5.83
N ILE A 33 -8.00 -7.74 -6.83
CA ILE A 33 -7.17 -6.89 -7.69
C ILE A 33 -7.99 -5.82 -8.45
N ILE A 34 -9.23 -6.12 -8.84
CA ILE A 34 -10.10 -5.18 -9.56
C ILE A 34 -10.41 -3.94 -8.70
N PRO A 35 -11.03 -4.07 -7.50
CA PRO A 35 -11.29 -2.91 -6.66
C PRO A 35 -10.00 -2.20 -6.22
N ALA A 36 -8.91 -2.92 -5.96
CA ALA A 36 -7.62 -2.30 -5.66
C ALA A 36 -7.13 -1.38 -6.80
N MET A 37 -7.25 -1.83 -8.06
CA MET A 37 -6.81 -1.04 -9.21
C MET A 37 -7.74 0.14 -9.51
N ARG A 38 -9.05 0.02 -9.25
CA ARG A 38 -9.97 1.16 -9.28
C ARG A 38 -9.55 2.22 -8.28
N GLN A 39 -9.30 1.81 -7.04
CA GLN A 39 -8.83 2.72 -5.99
C GLN A 39 -7.52 3.40 -6.38
N PHE A 40 -6.58 2.64 -6.96
CA PHE A 40 -5.30 3.18 -7.38
C PHE A 40 -5.44 4.20 -8.52
N ARG A 41 -6.29 3.91 -9.50
CA ARG A 41 -6.63 4.86 -10.58
C ARG A 41 -7.16 6.17 -10.01
N ASP A 42 -8.12 6.09 -9.09
CA ASP A 42 -8.76 7.27 -8.49
C ASP A 42 -7.77 8.09 -7.65
N TRP A 43 -6.86 7.44 -6.93
CA TRP A 43 -5.81 8.12 -6.17
C TRP A 43 -4.80 8.80 -7.07
N ARG A 44 -4.39 8.16 -8.17
CA ARG A 44 -3.50 8.81 -9.15
C ARG A 44 -4.13 10.07 -9.73
N CYS A 45 -5.46 10.17 -9.84
CA CYS A 45 -6.12 11.40 -10.28
C CYS A 45 -5.96 12.57 -9.29
N THR A 46 -5.72 12.33 -8.01
CA THR A 46 -5.63 13.39 -6.98
C THR A 46 -4.23 13.58 -6.41
N ASP A 47 -3.41 12.54 -6.41
CA ASP A 47 -2.09 12.51 -5.78
C ASP A 47 -1.01 12.39 -6.85
N ARG A 48 -0.49 13.56 -7.28
CA ARG A 48 0.54 13.67 -8.32
C ARG A 48 1.72 12.71 -8.13
N PRO A 49 2.26 12.48 -6.92
CA PRO A 49 3.39 11.57 -6.72
C PRO A 49 3.13 10.12 -7.14
N LEU A 50 1.86 9.68 -7.25
CA LEU A 50 1.51 8.32 -7.68
C LEU A 50 1.38 8.19 -9.20
N ARG A 51 1.26 9.32 -9.93
CA ARG A 51 1.16 9.34 -11.40
C ARG A 51 2.46 8.99 -12.08
N GLU A 52 3.57 9.28 -11.43
CA GLU A 52 4.92 9.13 -11.97
C GLU A 52 5.77 8.29 -11.03
N CYS A 53 6.48 7.33 -11.61
CA CYS A 53 7.47 6.53 -10.91
C CYS A 53 8.68 6.41 -11.84
N PRO A 54 9.50 7.48 -11.96
CA PRO A 54 10.66 7.50 -12.86
C PRO A 54 11.65 6.36 -12.58
N GLU A 55 11.60 5.79 -11.36
CA GLU A 55 12.39 4.65 -10.95
C GLU A 55 11.96 3.32 -11.57
N LEU A 56 10.78 3.26 -12.21
CA LEU A 56 10.24 2.07 -12.85
C LEU A 56 10.10 2.30 -14.37
N PRO A 57 11.03 1.77 -15.18
CA PRO A 57 10.90 1.83 -16.63
C PRO A 57 9.59 1.21 -17.11
N GLY A 58 8.92 1.85 -18.07
CA GLY A 58 7.64 1.37 -18.60
C GLY A 58 6.44 1.58 -17.66
N TYR A 59 6.54 2.50 -16.69
CA TYR A 59 5.48 2.73 -15.72
C TYR A 59 4.18 3.23 -16.39
N ALA A 60 4.25 4.10 -17.40
CA ALA A 60 3.06 4.58 -18.09
C ALA A 60 2.29 3.45 -18.80
N GLU A 61 3.02 2.54 -19.45
CA GLU A 61 2.48 1.35 -20.11
C GLU A 61 1.90 0.36 -19.09
N SER A 62 2.56 0.24 -17.94
CA SER A 62 2.08 -0.54 -16.80
C SER A 62 0.75 0.02 -16.28
N LEU A 63 0.67 1.33 -16.09
CA LEU A 63 -0.54 2.04 -15.65
C LEU A 63 -1.70 1.82 -16.62
N ALA A 64 -1.45 1.84 -17.94
CA ALA A 64 -2.48 1.56 -18.93
C ALA A 64 -3.08 0.15 -18.77
N VAL A 65 -2.25 -0.86 -18.45
CA VAL A 65 -2.75 -2.21 -18.16
C VAL A 65 -3.52 -2.24 -16.83
N LEU A 66 -3.03 -1.56 -15.79
CA LEU A 66 -3.73 -1.46 -14.50
C LEU A 66 -5.10 -0.77 -14.63
N ASP A 67 -5.21 0.25 -15.49
CA ASP A 67 -6.48 0.93 -15.78
C ASP A 67 -7.47 0.04 -16.53
N ARG A 68 -6.96 -0.89 -17.35
CA ARG A 68 -7.79 -1.94 -17.94
C ARG A 68 -8.29 -2.92 -16.90
N ILE A 69 -7.44 -3.34 -15.95
CA ILE A 69 -7.85 -4.19 -14.81
C ILE A 69 -8.94 -3.49 -14.00
N ALA A 70 -8.77 -2.18 -13.72
CA ALA A 70 -9.76 -1.38 -13.01
C ALA A 70 -11.12 -1.28 -13.74
N SER A 71 -11.12 -1.44 -15.06
CA SER A 71 -12.31 -1.34 -15.91
C SER A 71 -12.97 -2.69 -16.19
N LEU A 72 -12.44 -3.80 -15.66
CA LEU A 72 -13.07 -5.10 -15.76
C LEU A 72 -14.36 -5.15 -14.95
N ASP A 73 -15.37 -5.85 -15.48
CA ASP A 73 -16.58 -6.19 -14.75
C ASP A 73 -16.28 -7.21 -13.65
N GLU A 74 -16.98 -7.11 -12.51
CA GLU A 74 -16.78 -7.96 -11.33
C GLU A 74 -17.35 -9.38 -11.45
N THR A 75 -17.32 -9.95 -12.65
CA THR A 75 -17.90 -11.27 -12.94
C THR A 75 -17.16 -12.40 -12.23
N ASN A 76 -15.86 -12.23 -11.95
CA ASN A 76 -15.07 -13.22 -11.21
C ASN A 76 -15.02 -12.88 -9.71
N LYS A 77 -15.57 -13.78 -8.87
CA LYS A 77 -15.66 -13.61 -7.41
C LYS A 77 -14.30 -13.49 -6.69
N TYR A 78 -13.23 -14.05 -7.26
CA TYR A 78 -11.89 -13.94 -6.68
C TYR A 78 -11.27 -12.58 -7.00
N LEU A 79 -11.27 -12.18 -8.28
CA LEU A 79 -10.68 -10.89 -8.72
C LEU A 79 -11.44 -9.69 -8.17
N SER A 80 -12.76 -9.80 -7.97
CA SER A 80 -13.59 -8.79 -7.31
C SER A 80 -13.43 -8.76 -5.78
N GLY A 81 -12.84 -9.80 -5.17
CA GLY A 81 -12.74 -9.91 -3.72
C GLY A 81 -14.05 -10.34 -3.03
N GLN A 82 -15.11 -10.67 -3.76
CA GLN A 82 -16.37 -11.16 -3.15
C GLN A 82 -16.16 -12.42 -2.30
N VAL A 83 -15.16 -13.26 -2.62
CA VAL A 83 -14.77 -14.42 -1.82
C VAL A 83 -14.34 -14.06 -0.39
N THR A 84 -14.08 -12.79 -0.12
CA THR A 84 -13.66 -12.29 1.20
C THR A 84 -14.72 -11.50 1.92
N ALA A 85 -15.91 -11.32 1.33
CA ALA A 85 -17.07 -10.72 1.99
C ALA A 85 -17.56 -11.56 3.19
N ARG A 86 -17.28 -12.87 3.21
CA ARG A 86 -17.62 -13.79 4.32
C ARG A 86 -16.81 -13.56 5.60
N TYR A 87 -15.76 -12.76 5.53
CA TYR A 87 -14.97 -12.46 6.71
C TYR A 87 -15.67 -11.32 7.46
N GLU A 88 -16.34 -11.66 8.57
CA GLU A 88 -17.19 -10.75 9.37
C GLU A 88 -16.47 -9.49 9.83
N ASN A 89 -15.16 -9.59 9.98
CA ASN A 89 -14.34 -8.44 10.23
C ASN A 89 -13.93 -7.86 8.86
N ALA A 90 -14.39 -6.64 8.52
CA ALA A 90 -13.91 -5.90 7.34
C ALA A 90 -12.38 -5.65 7.40
N TRP A 91 -11.81 -5.75 8.59
CA TRP A 91 -10.39 -5.78 8.92
C TRP A 91 -9.79 -7.18 8.90
N THR A 92 -10.50 -8.21 8.46
CA THR A 92 -9.90 -9.54 8.27
C THR A 92 -8.97 -9.43 7.08
N PRO A 93 -7.68 -9.74 7.25
CA PRO A 93 -6.79 -9.89 6.10
C PRO A 93 -7.47 -10.85 5.12
N LEU A 94 -7.27 -10.68 3.81
CA LEU A 94 -7.42 -11.79 2.86
C LEU A 94 -6.46 -12.90 3.33
N ARG A 95 -6.79 -13.68 4.38
CA ARG A 95 -5.76 -14.39 5.15
C ARG A 95 -5.26 -15.62 4.37
N PRO A 96 -3.95 -15.89 4.40
CA PRO A 96 -2.90 -14.98 4.83
C PRO A 96 -2.50 -14.11 3.64
N LEU A 97 -2.69 -12.80 3.80
CA LEU A 97 -1.87 -11.79 3.15
C LEU A 97 -0.44 -12.21 3.45
N THR A 98 0.30 -12.63 2.43
CA THR A 98 1.58 -13.31 2.55
C THR A 98 2.71 -12.39 3.03
N GLY A 99 2.38 -11.15 3.46
CA GLY A 99 3.34 -10.08 3.66
C GLY A 99 4.00 -9.65 2.34
N ASP A 100 3.42 -10.08 1.21
CA ASP A 100 4.03 -9.91 -0.09
C ASP A 100 3.69 -8.55 -0.70
N SER A 101 2.47 -8.00 -0.49
CA SER A 101 1.98 -6.85 -1.26
C SER A 101 1.37 -5.73 -0.42
N VAL A 102 2.22 -4.92 0.22
CA VAL A 102 1.77 -3.74 0.98
C VAL A 102 0.91 -2.77 0.16
N ILE A 103 1.21 -2.60 -1.13
CA ILE A 103 0.49 -1.65 -2.01
C ILE A 103 -0.95 -2.10 -2.24
N CYS A 104 -1.18 -3.31 -2.75
CA CYS A 104 -2.54 -3.79 -3.02
C CYS A 104 -3.36 -3.95 -1.74
N GLU A 105 -2.73 -4.35 -0.65
CA GLU A 105 -3.39 -4.45 0.65
C GLU A 105 -3.88 -3.09 1.15
N LEU A 106 -3.06 -2.04 1.07
CA LEU A 106 -3.46 -0.68 1.45
C LEU A 106 -4.63 -0.16 0.60
N LEU A 107 -4.60 -0.43 -0.70
CA LEU A 107 -5.66 -0.02 -1.62
C LEU A 107 -7.01 -0.68 -1.29
N LEU A 108 -7.01 -1.88 -0.72
CA LEU A 108 -8.22 -2.60 -0.33
C LEU A 108 -8.81 -2.13 1.02
N VAL A 109 -7.97 -1.63 1.93
CA VAL A 109 -8.40 -1.19 3.27
C VAL A 109 -9.36 0.01 3.23
N GLN A 110 -9.28 0.87 2.21
CA GLN A 110 -10.06 2.11 2.16
C GLN A 110 -11.57 1.91 1.87
N ALA A 111 -11.97 0.73 1.40
CA ALA A 111 -13.36 0.47 1.00
C ALA A 111 -14.37 0.46 2.17
N GLY A 112 -13.94 0.64 3.42
CA GLY A 112 -14.77 0.42 4.61
C GLY A 112 -14.85 1.54 5.65
N GLN A 113 -14.61 2.82 5.33
CA GLN A 113 -14.54 3.88 6.37
C GLN A 113 -15.30 5.18 6.07
N GLY A 114 -16.00 5.66 7.10
CA GLY A 114 -16.49 7.04 7.27
C GLY A 114 -15.51 7.88 8.11
N VAL A 115 -15.40 9.15 7.73
CA VAL A 115 -14.67 10.30 8.32
C VAL A 115 -13.14 10.19 8.48
N ASP A 116 -12.48 11.25 7.97
CA ASP A 116 -11.06 11.47 7.67
C ASP A 116 -10.41 10.60 6.59
N ALA A 117 -11.24 10.22 5.61
CA ALA A 117 -10.79 9.62 4.36
C ALA A 117 -9.68 10.43 3.66
N ARG A 118 -9.58 11.75 3.92
CA ARG A 118 -8.54 12.61 3.37
C ARG A 118 -7.18 12.31 4.01
N ASP A 119 -7.08 12.37 5.33
CA ASP A 119 -5.81 12.14 6.00
C ASP A 119 -5.36 10.69 5.87
N PHE A 120 -6.31 9.74 5.89
CA PHE A 120 -6.01 8.33 5.66
C PHE A 120 -5.46 8.10 4.26
N LYS A 121 -6.11 8.70 3.25
CA LYS A 121 -5.65 8.66 1.87
C LYS A 121 -4.29 9.32 1.72
N ARG A 122 -4.03 10.45 2.37
CA ARG A 122 -2.72 11.13 2.31
C ARG A 122 -1.61 10.25 2.89
N ALA A 123 -1.82 9.71 4.09
CA ALA A 123 -0.85 8.79 4.71
C ALA A 123 -0.65 7.51 3.88
N SER A 124 -1.73 6.99 3.28
CA SER A 124 -1.66 5.81 2.41
C SER A 124 -0.94 6.10 1.09
N ALA A 125 -1.23 7.22 0.44
CA ALA A 125 -0.56 7.64 -0.79
C ALA A 125 0.95 7.83 -0.55
N TRP A 126 1.30 8.44 0.59
CA TRP A 126 2.69 8.54 1.04
C TRP A 126 3.33 7.15 1.22
N LEU A 127 2.66 6.22 1.90
CA LEU A 127 3.20 4.86 2.11
C LEU A 127 3.29 4.05 0.80
N LEU A 128 2.34 4.21 -0.13
CA LEU A 128 2.38 3.64 -1.47
C LEU A 128 3.61 4.13 -2.24
N TRP A 129 3.86 5.44 -2.21
CA TRP A 129 5.00 6.06 -2.86
C TRP A 129 6.33 5.52 -2.31
N GLN A 130 6.42 5.31 -1.00
CA GLN A 130 7.57 4.69 -0.33
C GLN A 130 7.71 3.21 -0.74
N ALA A 131 6.60 2.47 -0.76
CA ALA A 131 6.57 1.06 -1.12
C ALA A 131 7.08 0.84 -2.55
N GLN A 132 6.69 1.68 -3.52
CA GLN A 132 7.16 1.58 -4.90
C GLN A 132 8.69 1.70 -5.00
N ARG A 133 9.29 2.66 -4.28
CA ARG A 133 10.75 2.90 -4.27
C ARG A 133 11.53 1.86 -3.48
N PHE A 134 10.97 1.43 -2.34
CA PHE A 134 11.53 0.33 -1.57
C PHE A 134 11.61 -0.95 -2.42
N ASN A 135 10.51 -1.29 -3.07
CA ASN A 135 10.43 -2.51 -3.86
C ASN A 135 11.36 -2.48 -5.08
N ARG A 136 11.62 -1.31 -5.69
CA ARG A 136 12.63 -1.18 -6.75
C ARG A 136 14.04 -1.58 -6.28
N ARG A 137 14.41 -1.25 -5.04
CA ARG A 137 15.74 -1.56 -4.49
C ARG A 137 15.91 -3.04 -4.14
N TRP A 138 14.84 -3.69 -3.69
CA TRP A 138 14.93 -5.01 -3.05
C TRP A 138 14.27 -6.15 -3.83
N ASN A 139 13.46 -5.82 -4.82
CA ASN A 139 12.67 -6.80 -5.55
C ASN A 139 12.69 -6.50 -7.04
N THR A 140 13.54 -7.23 -7.76
CA THR A 140 13.70 -7.09 -9.20
C THR A 140 12.50 -7.64 -9.93
N ARG A 141 12.30 -7.17 -11.17
CA ARG A 141 11.24 -7.67 -12.05
C ARG A 141 11.34 -9.18 -12.28
N ALA A 142 12.57 -9.71 -12.39
CA ALA A 142 12.81 -11.14 -12.53
C ALA A 142 12.40 -11.93 -11.28
N ALA A 143 12.76 -11.45 -10.09
CA ALA A 143 12.34 -12.06 -8.82
C ALA A 143 10.82 -12.04 -8.65
N TYR A 144 10.16 -10.94 -9.05
CA TYR A 144 8.70 -10.84 -9.07
C TYR A 144 8.05 -11.84 -10.02
N ALA A 145 8.57 -11.98 -11.24
CA ALA A 145 8.06 -12.96 -12.22
C ALA A 145 8.19 -14.40 -11.70
N GLN A 146 9.32 -14.71 -11.04
CA GLN A 146 9.53 -16.00 -10.38
C GLN A 146 8.54 -16.20 -9.22
N TYR A 147 8.30 -15.16 -8.42
CA TYR A 147 7.31 -15.19 -7.34
C TYR A 147 5.91 -15.54 -7.86
N LEU A 148 5.47 -14.89 -8.94
CA LEU A 148 4.16 -15.16 -9.55
C LEU A 148 4.02 -16.58 -10.10
N SER A 149 5.14 -17.21 -10.45
CA SER A 149 5.19 -18.54 -11.07
C SER A 149 5.47 -19.68 -10.07
N SER A 150 5.81 -19.35 -8.83
CA SER A 150 6.12 -20.32 -7.78
C SER A 150 4.95 -20.43 -6.80
N GLU A 151 4.69 -21.62 -6.26
CA GLU A 151 3.67 -21.86 -5.23
C GLU A 151 4.14 -21.46 -3.83
N THR A 152 5.45 -21.42 -3.59
CA THR A 152 6.03 -21.26 -2.25
C THR A 152 6.91 -20.02 -2.10
N ALA A 153 7.30 -19.38 -3.21
CA ALA A 153 8.08 -18.16 -3.16
C ALA A 153 7.32 -17.06 -2.41
N ARG A 154 8.09 -16.25 -1.69
CA ARG A 154 7.64 -15.02 -1.03
C ARG A 154 8.22 -13.83 -1.74
N LEU A 155 7.49 -12.73 -1.71
CA LEU A 155 7.86 -11.53 -2.45
C LEU A 155 8.97 -10.73 -1.74
N LEU A 156 9.08 -10.87 -0.42
CA LEU A 156 10.09 -10.22 0.40
C LEU A 156 10.76 -11.22 1.35
N ASP A 157 12.09 -11.18 1.44
CA ASP A 157 12.84 -11.85 2.51
C ASP A 157 12.53 -11.17 3.85
N HIS A 158 12.42 -11.96 4.92
CA HIS A 158 11.83 -11.61 6.22
C HIS A 158 12.47 -10.40 6.88
N ARG A 159 13.73 -10.09 6.56
CA ARG A 159 14.48 -8.97 7.13
C ARG A 159 14.01 -7.60 6.63
N TYR A 160 13.57 -7.51 5.38
CA TYR A 160 13.24 -6.24 4.71
C TYR A 160 11.73 -5.97 4.72
N GLY A 161 10.92 -7.02 4.58
CA GLY A 161 9.47 -6.93 4.67
C GLY A 161 9.00 -6.35 6.01
N HIS A 162 9.71 -6.60 7.12
CA HIS A 162 9.25 -6.21 8.45
C HIS A 162 9.04 -4.71 8.65
N ARG A 163 9.82 -3.82 8.03
CA ARG A 163 9.66 -2.37 8.22
C ARG A 163 8.48 -1.80 7.43
N LEU A 164 8.41 -2.13 6.14
CA LEU A 164 7.31 -1.69 5.28
C LEU A 164 5.98 -2.33 5.71
N TYR A 165 6.00 -3.62 6.03
CA TYR A 165 4.84 -4.34 6.56
C TYR A 165 4.43 -3.82 7.94
N GLY A 166 5.40 -3.52 8.81
CA GLY A 166 5.13 -2.89 10.11
C GLY A 166 4.46 -1.52 9.96
N ALA A 167 4.93 -0.70 9.02
CA ALA A 167 4.35 0.60 8.67
C ALA A 167 2.94 0.48 8.04
N TYR A 168 2.70 -0.58 7.29
CA TYR A 168 1.37 -0.89 6.78
C TYR A 168 0.40 -1.32 7.89
N LEU A 169 0.79 -2.27 8.76
CA LEU A 169 -0.06 -2.74 9.86
C LEU A 169 -0.45 -1.59 10.78
N ALA A 170 0.53 -0.75 11.08
CA ALA A 170 0.41 0.54 11.74
C ALA A 170 -0.70 1.42 11.15
N LEU A 171 -0.58 1.79 9.87
CA LEU A 171 -1.57 2.63 9.21
C LEU A 171 -2.94 1.96 9.16
N ARG A 172 -2.97 0.65 8.93
CA ARG A 172 -4.20 -0.15 8.94
C ARG A 172 -4.94 -0.08 10.29
N HIS A 173 -4.23 -0.07 11.42
CA HIS A 173 -4.87 0.11 12.73
C HIS A 173 -5.52 1.48 12.92
N LEU A 174 -5.08 2.49 12.18
CA LEU A 174 -5.67 3.84 12.17
C LEU A 174 -6.84 3.95 11.20
N ALA A 175 -7.11 2.93 10.39
CA ALA A 175 -8.21 2.90 9.45
C ALA A 175 -9.56 2.61 10.14
N VAL A 176 -9.82 3.09 11.36
CA VAL A 176 -11.06 2.83 12.10
C VAL A 176 -11.72 4.14 12.53
N ASP A 177 -13.05 4.18 12.55
CA ASP A 177 -13.83 5.37 12.94
C ASP A 177 -13.88 5.49 14.47
N ALA A 178 -12.74 5.86 15.04
CA ALA A 178 -12.54 6.11 16.46
C ALA A 178 -11.90 7.50 16.65
N PRO A 179 -12.32 8.30 17.65
CA PRO A 179 -11.71 9.61 17.93
C PRO A 179 -10.18 9.57 18.04
N GLU A 180 -9.63 8.57 18.73
CA GLU A 180 -8.19 8.42 18.94
C GLU A 180 -7.46 8.00 17.66
N ALA A 181 -8.12 7.29 16.75
CA ALA A 181 -7.54 6.95 15.46
C ALA A 181 -7.45 8.19 14.56
N ARG A 182 -8.49 9.04 14.57
CA ARG A 182 -8.52 10.31 13.82
C ARG A 182 -7.46 11.30 14.30
N GLU A 183 -7.34 11.50 15.61
CA GLU A 183 -6.32 12.39 16.19
C GLU A 183 -4.89 11.94 15.81
N ARG A 184 -4.62 10.63 15.90
CA ARG A 184 -3.32 10.06 15.54
C ARG A 184 -3.02 10.18 14.05
N LEU A 185 -4.05 10.07 13.21
CA LEU A 185 -3.93 10.18 11.78
C LEU A 185 -3.62 11.63 11.35
N ALA A 186 -4.28 12.61 11.98
CA ALA A 186 -3.97 14.03 11.79
C ALA A 186 -2.51 14.34 12.16
N LEU A 187 -2.07 13.89 13.35
CA LEU A 187 -0.67 14.03 13.78
C LEU A 187 0.32 13.36 12.81
N LEU A 188 -0.01 12.17 12.31
CA LEU A 188 0.82 11.49 11.31
C LEU A 188 0.93 12.35 10.05
N VAL A 189 -0.18 12.85 9.53
CA VAL A 189 -0.22 13.67 8.31
C VAL A 189 0.53 15.00 8.46
N GLU A 190 0.51 15.63 9.64
CA GLU A 190 1.32 16.82 9.93
C GLU A 190 2.82 16.54 9.85
N VAL A 191 3.24 15.36 10.32
CA VAL A 191 4.65 14.94 10.32
C VAL A 191 5.09 14.41 8.95
N LEU A 192 4.15 13.85 8.17
CA LEU A 192 4.41 13.41 6.80
C LEU A 192 4.61 14.62 5.89
N GLY A 193 5.88 14.96 5.67
CA GLY A 193 6.29 15.91 4.65
C GLY A 193 5.95 15.46 3.24
N GLU A 194 6.25 16.33 2.27
CA GLU A 194 6.15 15.97 0.86
C GLU A 194 7.06 14.78 0.53
N PRO A 195 6.62 13.83 -0.32
CA PRO A 195 7.45 12.70 -0.70
C PRO A 195 8.80 13.16 -1.33
N GLY A 196 9.92 12.85 -0.66
CA GLY A 196 11.27 13.27 -1.06
C GLY A 196 12.33 12.20 -0.76
N GLU A 197 13.62 12.42 -1.05
CA GLU A 197 14.67 11.37 -0.99
C GLU A 197 15.14 10.96 0.43
N GLY A 198 14.73 11.67 1.49
CA GLY A 198 15.13 11.48 2.90
C GLY A 198 14.48 10.31 3.68
N GLN A 199 14.23 9.17 3.01
CA GLN A 199 13.08 8.27 3.30
C GLN A 199 13.22 7.27 4.46
N SER A 200 14.44 6.88 4.86
CA SER A 200 14.62 5.84 5.89
C SER A 200 14.20 6.31 7.30
N ARG A 201 14.29 7.63 7.55
CA ARG A 201 13.85 8.26 8.80
C ARG A 201 12.32 8.31 8.89
N GLU A 202 11.63 8.56 7.79
CA GLU A 202 10.17 8.70 7.76
C GLU A 202 9.45 7.36 7.94
N LEU A 203 9.97 6.26 7.35
CA LEU A 203 9.49 4.91 7.66
C LEU A 203 9.67 4.56 9.14
N THR A 204 10.76 5.01 9.74
CA THR A 204 11.02 4.84 11.18
C THR A 204 10.04 5.66 12.03
N VAL A 205 9.69 6.87 11.59
CA VAL A 205 8.66 7.71 12.22
C VAL A 205 7.28 7.05 12.14
N LEU A 206 6.88 6.54 10.97
CA LEU A 206 5.60 5.85 10.81
C LEU A 206 5.51 4.61 11.71
N VAL A 207 6.58 3.80 11.77
CA VAL A 207 6.66 2.65 12.70
C VAL A 207 6.65 3.08 14.17
N ARG A 208 7.30 4.20 14.53
CA ARG A 208 7.33 4.71 15.91
C ARG A 208 5.98 5.28 16.34
N LEU A 209 5.35 6.10 15.51
CA LEU A 209 4.02 6.67 15.76
C LEU A 209 2.95 5.59 15.88
N ALA A 210 3.08 4.51 15.12
CA ALA A 210 2.16 3.40 15.24
C ALA A 210 2.43 2.46 16.42
N ARG A 211 3.68 2.38 16.90
CA ARG A 211 3.97 1.67 18.17
C ARG A 211 3.40 2.40 19.38
N LEU A 212 3.14 3.70 19.28
CA LEU A 212 2.34 4.43 20.27
C LEU A 212 0.88 3.91 20.33
N ALA A 213 0.39 3.22 19.29
CA ALA A 213 -0.94 2.57 19.29
C ALA A 213 -1.05 1.36 20.24
N GLY A 214 0.03 0.96 20.92
CA GLY A 214 0.03 -0.13 21.91
C GLY A 214 0.02 0.32 23.38
N GLY A 215 -0.05 1.63 23.68
CA GLY A 215 -0.11 2.15 25.06
C GLY A 215 1.17 2.00 25.90
N GLY A 216 2.35 2.01 25.26
CA GLY A 216 3.63 1.90 25.95
C GLY A 216 4.16 3.25 26.46
N ALA A 217 4.68 3.27 27.70
CA ALA A 217 5.32 4.42 28.35
C ALA A 217 6.50 4.98 27.53
N GLY A 218 6.23 5.95 26.65
CA GLY A 218 7.25 6.58 25.80
C GLY A 218 6.77 7.78 24.97
N GLU A 219 5.51 8.21 25.16
CA GLU A 219 4.84 9.27 24.38
C GLU A 219 5.57 10.62 24.44
N GLY A 220 6.06 11.02 25.61
CA GLY A 220 6.75 12.30 25.79
C GLY A 220 8.07 12.39 25.03
N PHE A 221 8.90 11.35 25.11
CA PHE A 221 10.22 11.35 24.45
C PHE A 221 10.11 11.33 22.92
N LEU A 222 9.13 10.61 22.37
CA LEU A 222 8.95 10.50 20.93
C LEU A 222 8.30 11.75 20.31
N ARG A 223 7.36 12.39 21.03
CA ARG A 223 6.83 13.71 20.66
C ARG A 223 7.94 14.77 20.70
N HIS A 224 8.73 14.79 21.77
CA HIS A 224 9.87 15.70 21.91
C HIS A 224 10.94 15.46 20.84
N HIS A 225 11.23 14.20 20.49
CA HIS A 225 12.20 13.86 19.45
C HIS A 225 11.72 14.20 18.03
N ALA A 226 10.42 14.12 17.77
CA ALA A 226 9.82 14.57 16.51
C ALA A 226 9.86 16.11 16.40
N ILE A 227 9.49 16.81 17.48
CA ILE A 227 9.52 18.28 17.58
C ILE A 227 10.96 18.82 17.42
N GLU A 228 11.92 18.24 18.14
CA GLU A 228 13.35 18.61 18.12
C GLU A 228 14.01 18.37 16.74
N LYS A 229 13.60 17.32 16.02
CA LYS A 229 14.09 17.02 14.66
C LYS A 229 13.49 17.91 13.57
N MET A 230 12.32 18.51 13.82
CA MET A 230 11.57 19.32 12.85
C MET A 230 11.73 20.83 13.08
N GLY A 231 12.52 21.25 14.09
CA GLY A 231 12.81 22.67 14.35
C GLY A 231 11.59 23.46 14.85
N MET A 232 10.55 22.80 15.33
CA MET A 232 9.39 23.45 15.91
C MET A 232 9.62 23.65 17.41
N SER A 233 9.42 24.88 17.89
CA SER A 233 9.49 25.22 19.32
C SER A 233 8.34 24.57 20.08
N ALA A 234 8.61 24.02 21.25
CA ALA A 234 7.64 23.35 22.12
C ALA A 234 6.79 24.32 22.97
N GLU A 235 6.42 25.49 22.42
CA GLU A 235 5.59 26.47 23.12
C GLU A 235 4.33 26.83 22.31
N ALA A 236 3.20 26.27 22.77
CA ALA A 236 1.88 26.89 22.75
C ALA A 236 1.06 26.28 23.91
#